data_AF-A0A150GZI4-F1
#
_entry.id   AF-A0A150GZI4-F1
#
_cell.length_a   1.000
_cell.length_b   1.000
_cell.length_c   1.000
_cell.angle_alpha   90.00
_cell.angle_beta   90.00
_cell.angle_gamma   90.00
#
_symmetry.space_group_name_H-M   'P 1'
#
loop_
_entity.id
_entity.type
_entity.pdbx_description
1 polymer ?
#
loop_
_entity_poly.entity_id
_entity_poly.type
_entity_poly.pdbx_seq_one_letter_code
_entity_poly.pdbx_strand_id
1 'polypeptide(L)'
;MADAAALLQGLSRGQGLSRGHVKRKPEAAAGTTQHGDHELGAPVPKKRRGPTIPNVVAAAASILLLMPEGIKMYEKTFRQEFGNNPDTSKALRLLWERGHVERSGRGFRCDPYGYTVTAEGLAAAAEQRQREAAPS
;
A
#
# COMPACT_ATOMS: atom_id res chain seq x y z
N MET A 1 49.76 -8.05 37.91
CA MET A 1 49.66 -7.80 39.37
C MET A 1 48.20 -7.58 39.70
N ALA A 2 47.60 -8.56 40.40
CA ALA A 2 46.31 -8.59 41.11
C ALA A 2 45.02 -8.23 40.31
N ASP A 3 44.05 -9.10 40.05
CA ASP A 3 43.32 -10.11 40.88
C ASP A 3 42.26 -9.49 41.81
N ALA A 4 41.03 -10.01 41.71
CA ALA A 4 39.96 -10.15 42.72
C ALA A 4 38.57 -9.96 42.07
N ALA A 5 37.83 -11.04 41.75
CA ALA A 5 36.92 -11.78 42.67
C ALA A 5 35.57 -11.04 42.86
N ALA A 6 34.50 -11.57 42.24
CA ALA A 6 33.42 -12.33 42.90
C ALA A 6 32.39 -11.40 43.62
N LEU A 7 31.07 -11.54 43.49
CA LEU A 7 30.26 -12.61 44.06
C LEU A 7 28.76 -12.40 43.68
N LEU A 8 28.11 -13.50 43.31
CA LEU A 8 26.79 -14.01 43.74
C LEU A 8 25.43 -13.30 43.44
N GLN A 9 24.60 -14.13 42.77
CA GLN A 9 23.27 -14.66 43.16
C GLN A 9 22.03 -13.77 43.14
N GLY A 10 21.01 -14.31 42.44
CA GLY A 10 19.61 -13.92 42.54
C GLY A 10 18.70 -14.84 41.73
N LEU A 11 18.56 -16.09 42.17
CA LEU A 11 17.51 -17.02 41.73
C LEU A 11 16.13 -16.50 42.18
N SER A 12 15.13 -16.48 41.30
CA SER A 12 13.77 -16.85 41.71
C SER A 12 12.90 -17.31 40.54
N ARG A 13 12.20 -18.42 40.78
CA ARG A 13 11.29 -19.14 39.89
C ARG A 13 9.89 -18.51 39.96
N GLY A 14 9.18 -18.50 38.84
CA GLY A 14 7.75 -18.18 38.81
C GLY A 14 7.05 -18.90 37.66
N GLN A 15 6.52 -20.08 37.93
CA GLN A 15 5.62 -20.83 37.05
C GLN A 15 4.26 -20.12 36.96
N GLY A 16 3.62 -20.19 35.79
CA GLY A 16 2.26 -19.68 35.60
C GLY A 16 1.71 -19.92 34.19
N LEU A 17 1.73 -21.18 33.72
CA LEU A 17 1.00 -21.59 32.51
C LEU A 17 -0.46 -21.85 32.88
N SER A 18 -1.32 -20.85 32.72
CA SER A 18 -2.78 -21.01 32.81
C SER A 18 -3.36 -21.38 31.44
N ARG A 19 -3.86 -22.61 31.39
CA ARG A 19 -4.64 -23.24 30.30
C ARG A 19 -5.99 -22.55 30.11
N GLY A 20 -6.44 -22.53 28.85
CA GLY A 20 -7.82 -22.85 28.50
C GLY A 20 -8.79 -21.68 28.36
N HIS A 21 -8.89 -21.11 27.15
CA HIS A 21 -10.11 -20.44 26.71
C HIS A 21 -10.78 -21.31 25.63
N VAL A 22 -11.75 -22.12 26.08
CA VAL A 22 -12.65 -22.89 25.23
C VAL A 22 -13.62 -21.91 24.59
N LYS A 23 -13.53 -21.72 23.26
CA LYS A 23 -14.59 -21.10 22.47
C LYS A 23 -15.80 -22.04 22.46
N ARG A 24 -16.71 -21.89 23.44
CA ARG A 24 -18.06 -22.44 23.33
C ARG A 24 -18.85 -21.54 22.38
N LYS A 25 -19.20 -22.09 21.23
CA LYS A 25 -20.14 -21.52 20.26
C LYS A 25 -21.53 -21.55 20.90
N PRO A 26 -22.21 -20.42 21.14
CA PRO A 26 -23.62 -20.47 21.49
C PRO A 26 -24.41 -20.90 20.25
N GLU A 27 -25.18 -21.95 20.47
CA GLU A 27 -26.27 -22.46 19.68
C GLU A 27 -27.23 -21.31 19.31
N ALA A 28 -27.32 -21.00 18.02
CA ALA A 28 -28.29 -20.05 17.51
C ALA A 28 -29.63 -20.79 17.40
N ALA A 29 -30.48 -20.55 18.39
CA ALA A 29 -31.88 -20.90 18.37
C ALA A 29 -32.58 -20.28 17.15
N ALA A 30 -33.50 -21.06 16.59
CA ALA A 30 -34.45 -20.63 15.58
C ALA A 30 -35.23 -19.40 16.07
N GLY A 31 -35.26 -18.37 15.24
CA GLY A 31 -36.09 -17.19 15.39
C GLY A 31 -36.52 -16.73 14.01
N THR A 32 -37.61 -17.32 13.52
CA THR A 32 -38.38 -16.80 12.39
C THR A 32 -38.84 -15.39 12.73
N THR A 33 -38.30 -14.38 12.05
CA THR A 33 -38.92 -13.06 11.97
C THR A 33 -38.78 -12.54 10.54
N GLN A 34 -39.86 -12.77 9.78
CA GLN A 34 -40.45 -11.89 8.77
C GLN A 34 -39.53 -10.80 8.17
N HIS A 35 -39.01 -11.05 6.97
CA HIS A 35 -38.58 -9.98 6.08
C HIS A 35 -39.81 -9.45 5.32
N GLY A 36 -40.42 -8.42 5.90
CA GLY A 36 -41.28 -7.50 5.18
C GLY A 36 -40.47 -6.70 4.17
N ASP A 37 -41.16 -6.39 3.08
CA ASP A 37 -41.01 -5.19 2.25
C ASP A 37 -39.73 -5.06 1.40
N HIS A 38 -39.94 -5.34 0.10
CA HIS A 38 -39.16 -4.83 -1.02
C HIS A 38 -39.16 -3.30 -1.00
N GLU A 39 -38.28 -2.68 -0.22
CA GLU A 39 -37.87 -1.30 -0.45
C GLU A 39 -36.95 -1.31 -1.67
N LEU A 40 -37.41 -0.65 -2.74
CA LEU A 40 -36.70 -0.41 -3.99
C LEU A 40 -35.45 0.43 -3.69
N GLY A 41 -34.36 -0.25 -3.33
CA GLY A 41 -33.04 0.34 -3.19
C GLY A 41 -32.66 1.01 -4.49
N ALA A 42 -32.70 2.35 -4.49
CA ALA A 42 -32.24 3.19 -5.59
C ALA A 42 -30.89 2.69 -6.12
N PRO A 43 -30.68 2.62 -7.45
CA PRO A 43 -29.41 2.18 -7.98
C PRO A 43 -28.30 3.11 -7.47
N VAL A 44 -27.38 2.57 -6.66
CA VAL A 44 -26.16 3.27 -6.27
C VAL A 44 -25.51 3.76 -7.56
N PRO A 45 -25.28 5.08 -7.73
CA PRO A 45 -24.77 5.60 -8.98
C PRO A 45 -23.41 4.96 -9.23
N LYS A 46 -23.35 4.15 -10.31
CA LYS A 46 -22.11 3.57 -10.82
C LYS A 46 -21.14 4.74 -11.03
N LYS A 47 -20.10 4.81 -10.19
CA LYS A 47 -19.05 5.83 -10.29
C LYS A 47 -18.65 5.93 -11.76
N ARG A 48 -18.89 7.11 -12.34
CA ARG A 48 -18.57 7.41 -13.74
C ARG A 48 -17.12 6.98 -13.92
N ARG A 49 -16.90 5.93 -14.72
CA ARG A 49 -15.56 5.45 -15.02
C ARG A 49 -14.87 6.63 -15.68
N GLY A 50 -13.90 7.23 -14.98
CA GLY A 50 -13.03 8.23 -15.58
C GLY A 50 -12.38 7.65 -16.83
N PRO A 51 -11.89 8.50 -17.74
CA PRO A 51 -11.21 8.04 -18.94
C PRO A 51 -10.15 6.99 -18.54
N THR A 52 -10.28 5.79 -19.11
CA THR A 52 -9.31 4.71 -18.91
C THR A 52 -8.01 5.16 -19.54
N ILE A 53 -6.98 5.42 -18.73
CA ILE A 53 -5.64 5.67 -19.26
C ILE A 53 -5.25 4.40 -20.05
N PRO A 54 -4.90 4.51 -21.33
CA PRO A 54 -4.54 3.35 -22.11
C PRO A 54 -3.19 2.82 -21.62
N ASN A 55 -3.20 1.60 -21.09
CA ASN A 55 -2.02 0.81 -20.71
C ASN A 55 -1.25 1.31 -19.45
N VAL A 56 -1.02 0.37 -18.52
CA VAL A 56 -0.18 0.51 -17.32
C VAL A 56 1.20 1.13 -17.64
N VAL A 57 1.76 0.85 -18.81
CA VAL A 57 3.06 1.38 -19.24
C VAL A 57 3.01 2.90 -19.48
N ALA A 58 1.96 3.41 -20.11
CA ALA A 58 1.82 4.86 -20.33
C ALA A 58 1.62 5.58 -19.00
N ALA A 59 0.79 5.03 -18.10
CA ALA A 59 0.63 5.56 -16.75
C ALA A 59 1.95 5.57 -15.97
N ALA A 60 2.78 4.53 -16.11
CA ALA A 60 4.10 4.47 -15.48
C ALA A 60 5.05 5.56 -16.01
N ALA A 61 5.06 5.79 -17.33
CA ALA A 61 5.84 6.86 -17.93
C ALA A 61 5.40 8.25 -17.42
N SER A 62 4.09 8.52 -17.40
CA SER A 62 3.57 9.79 -16.88
C SER A 62 3.86 10.00 -15.39
N ILE A 63 3.79 8.94 -14.58
CA ILE A 63 4.16 8.98 -13.15
C ILE A 63 5.64 9.34 -12.99
N LEU A 64 6.54 8.74 -13.77
CA LEU A 64 7.97 9.05 -13.72
C LEU A 64 8.27 10.50 -14.10
N LEU A 65 7.58 11.03 -15.12
CA LEU A 65 7.75 12.42 -15.54
C LEU A 65 7.31 13.42 -14.46
N LEU A 66 6.31 13.07 -13.64
CA LEU A 66 5.82 13.89 -12.54
C LEU A 66 6.75 13.90 -11.32
N MET A 67 7.47 12.80 -11.07
CA MET A 67 8.27 12.65 -9.84
C MET A 67 9.53 13.53 -9.86
N PRO A 68 9.69 14.48 -8.91
CA PRO A 68 10.93 15.22 -8.76
C PRO A 68 12.00 14.39 -8.06
N GLU A 69 13.27 14.66 -8.38
CA GLU A 69 14.41 14.05 -7.71
C GLU A 69 14.41 14.34 -6.20
N GLY A 70 14.67 13.30 -5.39
CA GLY A 70 14.81 13.41 -3.94
C GLY A 70 13.51 13.70 -3.17
N ILE A 71 12.37 13.88 -3.85
CA ILE A 71 11.09 14.18 -3.20
C ILE A 71 10.26 12.90 -3.05
N LYS A 72 9.88 12.60 -1.81
CA LYS A 72 8.98 11.49 -1.50
C LYS A 72 7.54 11.87 -1.78
N MET A 73 6.88 11.15 -2.69
CA MET A 73 5.48 11.32 -3.04
C MET A 73 4.63 10.14 -2.56
N TYR A 74 3.40 10.40 -2.10
CA TYR A 74 2.52 9.35 -1.58
C TYR A 74 1.55 8.83 -2.64
N GLU A 75 1.11 7.58 -2.51
CA GLU A 75 0.13 6.96 -3.42
C GLU A 75 -1.12 7.82 -3.64
N LYS A 76 -1.58 8.50 -2.58
CA LYS A 76 -2.74 9.39 -2.64
C LYS A 76 -2.54 10.53 -3.65
N THR A 77 -1.33 11.07 -3.77
CA THR A 77 -0.99 12.13 -4.73
C THR A 77 -1.13 11.62 -6.16
N PHE A 78 -0.57 10.44 -6.46
CA PHE A 78 -0.71 9.83 -7.79
C PHE A 78 -2.15 9.51 -8.14
N ARG A 79 -2.97 9.07 -7.18
CA ARG A 79 -4.41 8.83 -7.39
C ARG A 79 -5.22 10.11 -7.57
N GLN A 80 -4.75 11.24 -7.05
CA GLN A 80 -5.36 12.54 -7.30
C GLN A 80 -5.04 13.02 -8.72
N GLU A 81 -3.80 12.81 -9.18
CA GLU A 81 -3.34 13.26 -10.49
C GLU A 81 -3.81 12.35 -11.64
N PHE A 82 -3.54 11.04 -11.55
CA PHE A 82 -3.81 10.05 -12.60
C PHE A 82 -5.14 9.32 -12.41
N GLY A 83 -5.85 9.64 -11.34
CA GLY A 83 -7.13 9.04 -10.99
C GLY A 83 -7.02 7.79 -10.10
N ASN A 84 -8.12 7.55 -9.39
CA ASN A 84 -8.26 6.40 -8.51
C ASN A 84 -8.68 5.14 -9.30
N ASN A 85 -7.73 4.56 -10.03
CA ASN A 85 -7.94 3.38 -10.88
C ASN A 85 -6.89 2.28 -10.53
N PRO A 86 -7.10 1.03 -10.97
CA PRO A 86 -6.12 -0.04 -10.74
C PRO A 86 -4.82 0.14 -11.54
N ASP A 87 -4.84 0.88 -12.64
CA ASP A 87 -3.68 1.06 -13.51
C ASP A 87 -2.62 1.92 -12.84
N THR A 88 -2.99 2.95 -12.07
CA THR A 88 -2.08 3.74 -11.24
C THR A 88 -1.31 2.86 -10.25
N SER A 89 -2.00 1.93 -9.58
CA SER A 89 -1.34 0.99 -8.65
C SER A 89 -0.42 0.01 -9.36
N LYS A 90 -0.84 -0.50 -10.52
CA LYS A 90 -0.02 -1.41 -11.33
C LYS A 90 1.19 -0.69 -11.89
N ALA A 91 1.06 0.58 -12.27
CA ALA A 91 2.13 1.40 -12.78
C ALA A 91 3.17 1.66 -11.68
N LEU A 92 2.74 2.08 -10.48
CA LEU A 92 3.64 2.23 -9.33
C LEU A 92 4.37 0.93 -8.98
N ARG A 93 3.66 -0.21 -9.05
CA ARG A 93 4.27 -1.53 -8.84
C ARG A 93 5.30 -1.86 -9.91
N LEU A 94 4.99 -1.62 -11.18
CA LEU A 94 5.88 -1.84 -12.31
C LEU A 94 7.14 -0.98 -12.21
N LEU A 95 7.01 0.29 -11.81
CA LEU A 95 8.16 1.18 -11.58
C LEU A 95 9.06 0.68 -10.45
N TRP A 96 8.46 0.19 -9.37
CA TRP A 96 9.20 -0.35 -8.23
C TRP A 96 9.92 -1.66 -8.59
N GLU A 97 9.24 -2.57 -9.29
CA GLU A 97 9.82 -3.84 -9.77
C GLU A 97 10.97 -3.61 -10.76
N ARG A 98 10.94 -2.51 -11.53
CA ARG A 98 12.00 -2.09 -12.46
C ARG A 98 13.14 -1.30 -11.81
N GLY A 99 13.09 -1.03 -10.51
CA GLY A 99 14.12 -0.25 -9.81
C GLY A 99 14.08 1.26 -10.08
N HIS A 100 13.07 1.78 -10.79
CA HIS A 100 12.95 3.21 -11.09
C HIS A 100 12.47 4.05 -9.91
N VAL A 101 11.77 3.41 -8.96
CA VAL A 101 11.33 4.05 -7.73
C VAL A 101 11.62 3.15 -6.54
N GLU A 102 11.96 3.77 -5.42
CA GLU A 102 12.03 3.10 -4.13
C GLU A 102 10.70 3.27 -3.40
N ARG A 103 10.18 2.17 -2.83
CA ARG A 103 8.93 2.17 -2.07
C ARG A 103 9.21 2.12 -0.58
N SER A 104 8.60 3.04 0.16
CA SER A 104 8.58 3.11 1.62
C SER A 104 7.15 2.99 2.17
N GLY A 105 7.03 2.69 3.47
CA GLY A 105 5.74 2.51 4.14
C GLY A 105 5.12 1.14 3.88
N ARG A 106 4.07 0.82 4.65
CA ARG A 106 3.41 -0.50 4.63
C ARG A 106 2.05 -0.53 3.93
N GLY A 107 1.56 0.61 3.45
CA GLY A 107 0.29 0.71 2.74
C GLY A 107 -0.94 0.74 3.66
N PHE A 108 -0.76 0.99 4.96
CA PHE A 108 -1.87 1.16 5.90
C PHE A 108 -2.34 2.62 5.96
N ARG A 109 -3.52 2.86 6.54
CA ARG A 109 -4.06 4.24 6.69
C ARG A 109 -3.10 5.17 7.43
N CYS A 110 -2.43 4.69 8.47
CA CYS A 110 -1.47 5.44 9.27
C CYS A 110 -0.03 5.37 8.73
N ASP A 111 0.21 4.56 7.70
CA ASP A 111 1.53 4.34 7.11
C ASP A 111 1.39 4.08 5.60
N PRO A 112 0.97 5.10 4.83
CA PRO A 112 0.67 4.97 3.42
C PRO A 112 1.96 4.72 2.63
N TYR A 113 1.82 4.11 1.44
CA TYR A 113 2.96 3.95 0.55
C TYR A 113 3.50 5.30 0.09
N GLY A 114 4.81 5.48 0.26
CA GLY A 114 5.59 6.59 -0.26
C GLY A 114 6.58 6.08 -1.32
N TYR A 115 6.82 6.90 -2.33
CA TYR A 115 7.67 6.59 -3.46
C TYR A 115 8.67 7.71 -3.68
N THR A 116 9.94 7.35 -3.87
CA THR A 116 11.01 8.28 -4.23
C THR A 116 11.65 7.78 -5.53
N VAL A 117 11.93 8.68 -6.46
CA VAL A 117 12.58 8.31 -7.72
C VAL A 117 14.04 7.95 -7.47
N THR A 118 14.54 6.90 -8.13
CA THR A 118 15.94 6.49 -8.07
C THR A 118 16.74 7.14 -9.20
N ALA A 119 18.07 7.02 -9.17
CA ALA A 119 18.92 7.47 -10.27
C ALA A 119 18.54 6.80 -11.62
N GLU A 120 18.19 5.51 -11.59
CA GLU A 120 17.72 4.79 -12.78
C GLU A 120 16.38 5.32 -13.28
N GLY A 121 15.45 5.65 -12.36
CA GLY A 121 14.17 6.26 -12.72
C GLY A 121 14.31 7.64 -13.34
N LEU A 122 15.28 8.44 -12.88
CA LEU A 122 15.59 9.75 -13.46
C LEU A 122 16.16 9.62 -14.87
N ALA A 123 17.06 8.66 -15.09
CA ALA A 123 17.59 8.38 -16.43
C ALA A 123 16.47 7.94 -17.39
N ALA A 124 15.59 7.04 -16.94
CA ALA A 124 14.43 6.60 -17.72
C ALA A 124 13.45 7.75 -18.01
N ALA A 125 13.22 8.64 -17.04
CA ALA A 125 12.39 9.83 -17.24
C ALA A 125 13.01 10.80 -18.26
N ALA A 126 14.34 10.97 -18.24
CA ALA A 126 15.05 11.80 -19.21
C ALA A 126 14.95 11.23 -20.64
N GLU A 127 15.13 9.92 -20.80
CA GLU A 127 14.94 9.23 -22.08
C GLU A 127 13.51 9.40 -22.61
N GLN A 128 12.52 9.24 -21.74
CA GLN A 128 11.11 9.44 -22.10
C GLN A 128 10.84 10.89 -22.57
N ARG A 129 11.41 11.90 -21.90
CA ARG A 129 11.30 13.31 -22.34
C ARG A 129 11.93 13.53 -23.72
N GLN A 130 13.10 12.94 -23.97
CA GLN A 130 13.76 13.03 -25.28
C GLN A 130 12.91 12.40 -26.38
N ARG A 131 12.27 11.26 -26.09
CA ARG A 131 11.36 10.58 -27.00
C ARG A 131 10.13 11.42 -27.31
N GLU A 132 9.56 12.11 -26.33
CA GLU A 132 8.42 13.01 -26.52
C GLU A 132 8.82 14.30 -27.26
N ALA A 133 10.06 14.76 -27.10
CA ALA A 133 10.60 15.97 -27.73
C ALA A 133 11.03 15.78 -29.20
N ALA A 134 11.10 14.53 -29.69
CA ALA A 134 11.37 14.21 -31.08
C ALA A 134 10.06 13.85 -31.80
N PRO A 135 9.26 14.83 -32.28
CA PRO A 135 8.18 14.52 -33.19
C PRO A 135 8.79 14.03 -34.51
N SER A 136 8.29 12.88 -34.97
CA SER A 136 8.53 12.34 -36.32
C SER A 136 7.98 13.25 -37.41
#